data_AF-A0A2V7XLN5-F1
#
_entry.id   AF-A0A2V7XLN5-F1
#
_cell.length_a   1.000
_cell.length_b   1.000
_cell.length_c   1.000
_cell.angle_alpha   90.00
_cell.angle_beta   90.00
_cell.angle_gamma   90.00
#
_symmetry.space_group_name_H-M   'P 1'
#
loop_
_entity.id
_entity.type
_entity.pdbx_description
1 polymer ?
#
loop_
_entity_poly.entity_id
_entity_poly.type
_entity_poly.pdbx_seq_one_letter_code
_entity_poly.pdbx_strand_id
1 'polypeptide(L)'
;MSSTFDLLTLALLPGPGTRGAAALAGRGALEDALADPEAHADVLGADAVALLRSGAARRRAEEEQRRASSLGVRVVGRDERDYPALLRR
;
A
#
# COMPACT_ATOMS: atom_id res chain seq x y z
N MET A 1 8.59 5.52 8.19
CA MET A 1 8.78 5.89 6.75
C MET A 1 8.18 4.72 6.02
N SER A 2 7.01 4.89 5.39
CA SER A 2 6.29 3.74 4.83
C SER A 2 7.16 3.01 3.82
N SER A 3 7.32 1.70 3.98
CA SER A 3 8.09 0.93 3.01
C SER A 3 7.34 0.86 1.68
N THR A 4 8.08 0.68 0.57
CA THR A 4 7.50 0.42 -0.77
C THR A 4 6.52 -0.75 -0.75
N PHE A 5 6.79 -1.74 0.11
CA PHE A 5 5.94 -2.92 0.27
C PHE A 5 4.63 -2.61 1.00
N ASP A 6 4.65 -1.74 2.01
CA ASP A 6 3.44 -1.27 2.70
C ASP A 6 2.54 -0.48 1.75
N LEU A 7 3.15 0.39 0.94
CA LEU A 7 2.46 1.12 -0.11
C LEU A 7 1.85 0.19 -1.17
N LEU A 8 2.59 -0.83 -1.61
CA LEU A 8 2.09 -1.86 -2.52
C LEU A 8 0.90 -2.62 -1.91
N THR A 9 0.99 -2.95 -0.62
CA THR A 9 -0.08 -3.64 0.11
C THR A 9 -1.37 -2.80 0.12
N LEU A 10 -1.26 -1.51 0.41
CA LEU A 10 -2.40 -0.60 0.41
C LEU A 10 -2.95 -0.35 -1.00
N ALA A 11 -2.08 -0.24 -2.01
CA ALA A 11 -2.47 0.01 -3.40
C ALA A 11 -3.28 -1.14 -4.03
N LEU A 12 -3.14 -2.35 -3.51
CA LEU A 12 -3.86 -3.55 -3.98
C LEU A 12 -5.18 -3.80 -3.23
N LEU A 13 -5.57 -2.93 -2.30
CA LEU A 13 -6.84 -3.04 -1.60
C LEU A 13 -8.00 -2.60 -2.51
N PRO A 14 -9.15 -3.30 -2.44
CA PRO A 14 -10.38 -2.82 -3.08
C PRO A 14 -10.92 -1.60 -2.31
N GLY A 15 -11.27 -0.53 -3.03
CA GLY A 15 -11.94 0.64 -2.44
C GLY A 15 -11.09 1.91 -2.46
N PRO A 16 -10.00 2.03 -1.69
CA PRO A 16 -9.20 3.23 -1.71
C PRO A 16 -8.26 3.19 -2.92
N GLY A 17 -8.71 3.73 -4.05
CA GLY A 17 -7.79 4.17 -5.10
C GLY A 17 -6.76 5.18 -4.56
N THR A 18 -5.97 5.80 -5.43
CA THR A 18 -4.92 6.78 -5.07
C THR A 18 -5.33 7.85 -4.01
N ARG A 19 -6.61 8.23 -3.95
CA ARG A 19 -7.15 9.16 -2.94
C ARG A 19 -7.18 8.62 -1.51
N GLY A 20 -7.42 7.33 -1.32
CA GLY A 20 -7.46 6.74 0.03
C GLY A 20 -6.07 6.61 0.65
N ALA A 21 -5.06 6.26 -0.15
CA ALA A 21 -3.67 6.27 0.30
C ALA A 21 -3.21 7.68 0.72
N ALA A 22 -3.59 8.72 -0.02
CA ALA A 22 -3.31 10.11 0.36
C ALA A 22 -4.07 10.52 1.64
N ALA A 23 -5.32 10.08 1.81
CA ALA A 23 -6.10 10.34 3.03
C ALA A 23 -5.51 9.65 4.27
N LEU A 24 -5.00 8.42 4.13
CA LEU A 24 -4.28 7.71 5.19
C LEU A 24 -2.96 8.40 5.53
N ALA A 25 -2.18 8.80 4.52
CA ALA A 25 -0.93 9.53 4.71
C ALA A 25 -1.14 10.90 5.39
N GLY A 26 -2.29 11.54 5.20
CA GLY A 26 -2.66 12.77 5.90
C GLY A 26 -3.03 12.56 7.38
N ARG A 27 -3.29 11.33 7.82
CA ARG A 27 -3.70 10.99 9.19
C ARG A 27 -2.58 10.42 10.05
N GLY A 28 -1.47 9.99 9.46
CA GLY A 28 -0.37 9.38 10.18
C GLY A 28 0.56 8.61 9.26
N ALA A 29 1.45 7.81 9.86
CA ALA A 29 2.26 6.90 9.08
C ALA A 29 1.37 5.79 8.51
N LEU A 30 1.59 5.41 7.25
CA LEU A 30 0.83 4.31 6.64
C LEU A 30 1.04 2.96 7.36
N GLU A 31 2.17 2.82 8.05
CA GLU A 31 2.46 1.71 8.95
C GLU A 31 1.39 1.57 10.05
N ASP A 32 0.88 2.69 10.58
CA ASP A 32 -0.17 2.70 11.60
C ASP A 32 -1.49 2.13 11.05
N ALA A 33 -1.82 2.46 9.78
CA ALA A 33 -3.00 1.93 9.11
C ALA A 33 -2.93 0.43 8.80
N LEU A 34 -1.72 -0.13 8.70
CA LEU A 34 -1.52 -1.58 8.58
C LEU A 34 -1.52 -2.27 9.95
N ALA A 35 -1.10 -1.58 11.01
CA ALA A 35 -1.05 -2.09 12.37
C ALA A 35 -2.43 -2.14 13.04
N ASP A 36 -3.26 -1.11 12.82
CA ASP A 36 -4.64 -1.01 13.33
C ASP A 36 -5.62 -0.57 12.22
N PRO A 37 -5.97 -1.47 11.28
CA PRO A 37 -6.88 -1.15 10.17
C PRO A 37 -8.26 -0.65 10.64
N GLU A 38 -8.76 -1.16 11.76
CA GLU A 38 -10.05 -0.80 12.32
C GLU A 38 -10.13 0.68 12.72
N ALA A 39 -9.05 1.28 13.23
CA ALA A 39 -8.98 2.71 13.53
C ALA A 39 -9.12 3.61 12.29
N HIS A 40 -8.96 3.05 11.10
CA HIS A 40 -9.04 3.75 9.81
C HIS A 40 -10.16 3.22 8.91
N ALA A 41 -11.13 2.50 9.47
CA ALA A 41 -12.21 1.86 8.73
C ALA A 41 -13.07 2.84 7.91
N ASP A 42 -13.16 4.10 8.32
CA ASP A 42 -13.89 5.16 7.61
C ASP A 42 -13.23 5.54 6.26
N VAL A 43 -11.91 5.32 6.12
CA VAL A 43 -11.16 5.55 4.88
C VAL A 43 -10.99 4.25 4.08
N LEU A 44 -10.71 3.15 4.77
CA LEU A 44 -10.44 1.86 4.14
C LEU A 44 -11.72 1.19 3.62
N GLY A 45 -12.83 1.33 4.33
CA GLY A 45 -14.05 0.55 4.11
C GLY A 45 -13.94 -0.87 4.67
N ALA A 46 -15.09 -1.50 4.91
CA ALA A 46 -15.19 -2.78 5.61
C ALA A 46 -14.43 -3.92 4.92
N ASP A 47 -14.47 -3.98 3.58
CA ASP A 47 -13.82 -5.05 2.80
C ASP A 47 -12.29 -4.96 2.89
N ALA A 48 -11.74 -3.75 2.81
CA ALA A 48 -10.30 -3.53 2.93
C ALA A 48 -9.79 -3.86 4.34
N VAL A 49 -10.54 -3.46 5.37
CA VAL A 49 -10.24 -3.84 6.78
C VAL A 49 -10.23 -5.36 6.94
N ALA A 50 -11.23 -6.07 6.40
CA ALA A 50 -11.27 -7.53 6.47
C ALA A 50 -10.07 -8.20 5.77
N LEU A 51 -9.62 -7.65 4.64
CA LEU A 51 -8.45 -8.15 3.91
C LEU A 51 -7.14 -7.89 4.63
N LEU A 52 -7.00 -6.73 5.29
CA LEU A 52 -5.84 -6.42 6.14
C LEU A 52 -5.80 -7.33 7.36
N ARG A 53 -6.92 -7.47 8.08
CA ARG A 53 -7.04 -8.32 9.27
C ARG A 53 -6.75 -9.79 8.99
N SER A 54 -7.16 -10.30 7.84
CA SER A 54 -6.90 -11.69 7.41
C SER A 54 -5.50 -11.92 6.83
N GLY A 55 -4.69 -10.87 6.71
CA GLY A 55 -3.39 -10.88 6.04
C GLY A 55 -3.46 -11.17 4.54
N ALA A 56 -4.67 -11.19 3.94
CA ALA A 56 -4.86 -11.47 2.53
C ALA A 56 -4.26 -10.36 1.65
N ALA A 57 -4.34 -9.11 2.10
CA ALA A 57 -3.72 -7.97 1.44
C ALA A 57 -2.20 -8.13 1.32
N ARG A 58 -1.54 -8.53 2.43
CA ARG A 58 -0.10 -8.78 2.45
C ARG A 58 0.30 -9.89 1.50
N ARG A 59 -0.40 -11.04 1.53
CA ARG A 59 -0.12 -12.17 0.62
C ARG A 59 -0.23 -11.76 -0.85
N ARG A 60 -1.24 -10.96 -1.20
CA ARG A 60 -1.38 -10.42 -2.56
C ARG A 60 -0.20 -9.52 -2.95
N ALA A 61 0.28 -8.66 -2.05
CA ALA A 61 1.46 -7.83 -2.31
C ALA A 61 2.72 -8.69 -2.52
N GLU A 62 2.90 -9.77 -1.76
CA GLU A 62 4.01 -10.72 -1.96
C GLU A 62 3.91 -11.45 -3.30
N GLU A 63 2.71 -11.87 -3.70
CA GLU A 63 2.45 -12.48 -5.01
C GLU A 63 2.76 -11.51 -6.15
N GLU A 64 2.31 -10.26 -6.06
CA GLU A 64 2.55 -9.25 -7.08
C GLU A 64 4.04 -8.90 -7.18
N GLN A 65 4.72 -8.73 -6.04
CA GLN A 65 6.18 -8.51 -6.02
C GLN A 65 6.94 -9.68 -6.67
N ARG A 66 6.55 -10.92 -6.38
CA ARG A 66 7.14 -12.12 -7.02
C ARG A 66 6.89 -12.14 -8.52
N ARG A 67 5.67 -11.81 -8.95
CA ARG A 67 5.30 -11.74 -10.37
C ARG A 67 6.11 -10.68 -11.10
N ALA A 68 6.19 -9.46 -10.57
CA ALA A 68 7.01 -8.39 -11.12
C ALA A 68 8.47 -8.84 -11.27
N SER A 69 9.03 -9.44 -10.22
CA SER A 69 10.41 -9.95 -10.22
C SER A 69 10.63 -11.03 -11.29
N SER A 70 9.69 -11.96 -11.47
CA SER A 70 9.79 -13.00 -12.53
C SER A 70 9.75 -12.43 -13.96
N LEU A 71 9.23 -11.21 -14.13
CA LEU A 71 9.17 -10.50 -15.41
C LEU A 71 10.36 -9.54 -15.58
N GLY A 72 11.31 -9.51 -14.63
CA GLY A 72 12.41 -8.54 -14.63
C GLY A 72 11.98 -7.11 -14.30
N VAL A 73 10.77 -6.93 -13.74
CA VAL A 73 10.23 -5.64 -13.33
C VAL A 73 10.54 -5.41 -11.85
N ARG A 74 11.09 -4.25 -11.52
CA ARG A 74 11.29 -3.81 -10.14
C ARG A 74 10.23 -2.78 -9.74
N VAL A 75 9.48 -3.09 -8.68
CA VAL A 75 8.59 -2.13 -8.01
C VAL A 75 9.45 -1.24 -7.11
N VAL A 76 9.27 0.08 -7.20
CA VAL A 76 10.05 1.08 -6.47
C VAL A 76 9.13 2.12 -5.82
N GLY A 77 9.47 2.52 -4.59
CA GLY A 77 8.76 3.58 -3.87
C GLY A 77 9.12 4.97 -4.38
N ARG A 78 8.27 5.97 -4.12
CA ARG A 78 8.45 7.37 -4.55
C ARG A 78 9.81 7.98 -4.13
N ASP A 79 10.27 7.59 -2.94
CA ASP A 79 11.51 8.09 -2.33
C ASP A 79 12.75 7.28 -2.74
N GLU A 80 12.57 6.16 -3.44
CA GLU A 80 13.70 5.37 -3.93
C GLU A 80 14.43 6.09 -5.07
N ARG A 81 15.76 5.87 -5.14
CA ARG A 81 16.65 6.46 -6.15
C ARG A 81 16.16 6.22 -7.57
N ASP A 82 15.62 5.03 -7.82
CA ASP A 82 15.20 4.57 -9.15
C ASP A 82 13.83 5.13 -9.57
N TYR A 83 13.13 5.84 -8.67
CA TYR A 83 11.86 6.51 -8.99
C TYR A 83 12.11 7.79 -9.81
N PRO A 84 11.41 8.01 -10.94
CA PRO A 84 11.64 9.17 -11.80
C PRO A 84 11.46 10.51 -11.07
N ALA A 85 12.52 11.33 -11.04
CA ALA A 85 12.54 12.60 -10.31
C ALA A 85 11.42 13.57 -10.73
N LEU A 86 11.04 13.58 -12.02
CA LEU A 86 9.99 14.45 -12.54
C LEU A 86 8.59 14.10 -12.01
N LEU A 87 8.39 12.87 -11.54
CA LEU A 87 7.12 12.37 -11.01
C LEU A 87 7.01 12.49 -9.49
N ARG A 88 8.06 12.97 -8.80
CA ARG A 88 8.04 13.18 -7.34
C ARG A 88 7.25 14.42 -6.89
N ARG A 89 6.37 14.96 -7.73
CA ARG A 89 5.60 16.19 -7.46
C ARG A 89 4.33 15.84 -6.67
#